data_AF-A0A7Z0MP48-F1
#
_entry.id   AF-A0A7Z0MP48-F1
#
_cell.length_a   1.000
_cell.length_b   1.000
_cell.length_c   1.000
_cell.angle_alpha   90.00
_cell.angle_beta   90.00
_cell.angle_gamma   90.00
#
_symmetry.space_group_name_H-M   'P 1'
#
loop_
_entity.id
_entity.type
_entity.pdbx_description
1 polymer ?
#
loop_
_entity_poly.entity_id
_entity_poly.type
_entity_poly.pdbx_seq_one_letter_code
_entity_poly.pdbx_strand_id
1 'polypeptide(L)'
;MANYKVHDNPVRDEWMAKIGQLNTLSKGAAFLTDFRKKHTTPLRENFDLELDWGWIECKIEEKVAMLKHAELNDDQFLNNCVGGANAQDIADAVVARMDACTDKYEAERLHINFRTDYKPPMMPTNVFMDADRLLGTKLMELRNTDYYAMPLEELRKERGVKVITIQ
;
A
#
# COMPACT_ATOMS: atom_id res chain seq x y z
N MET A 1 9.96 25.04 -0.14
CA MET A 1 10.13 23.84 -0.99
C MET A 1 11.43 23.96 -1.73
N ALA A 2 12.21 22.89 -1.83
CA ALA A 2 13.45 22.91 -2.58
C ALA A 2 13.14 23.16 -4.08
N ASN A 3 13.94 24.01 -4.72
CA ASN A 3 13.62 24.64 -6.01
C ASN A 3 14.08 23.79 -7.21
N TYR A 4 13.94 22.46 -7.13
CA TYR A 4 14.31 21.53 -8.20
C TYR A 4 13.13 21.25 -9.15
N LYS A 5 13.43 20.74 -10.36
CA LYS A 5 12.40 20.42 -11.35
C LYS A 5 11.51 19.29 -10.85
N VAL A 6 10.24 19.28 -11.25
CA VAL A 6 9.26 18.30 -10.75
C VAL A 6 9.63 16.85 -11.11
N HIS A 7 10.08 16.59 -12.33
CA HIS A 7 10.27 15.23 -12.84
C HIS A 7 11.71 14.71 -12.79
N ASP A 8 12.68 15.61 -12.60
CA ASP A 8 14.11 15.35 -12.66
C ASP A 8 14.77 16.14 -11.51
N ASN A 9 15.09 15.44 -10.43
CA ASN A 9 15.51 16.07 -9.19
C ASN A 9 16.45 15.17 -8.37
N PRO A 10 17.28 15.77 -7.50
CA PRO A 10 18.28 15.02 -6.73
C PRO A 10 17.67 14.00 -5.77
N VAL A 11 16.40 14.17 -5.35
CA VAL A 11 15.72 13.19 -4.49
C VAL A 11 15.49 11.90 -5.27
N ARG A 12 14.96 11.99 -6.50
CA ARG A 12 14.75 10.83 -7.37
C ARG A 12 16.07 10.15 -7.74
N ASP A 13 17.13 10.93 -7.99
CA ASP A 13 18.46 10.39 -8.28
C ASP A 13 19.01 9.58 -7.10
N GLU A 14 18.89 10.10 -5.87
CA GLU A 14 19.29 9.41 -4.65
C GLU A 14 18.55 8.07 -4.49
N TRP A 15 17.24 8.07 -4.73
CA TRP A 15 16.43 6.85 -4.65
C TRP A 15 16.76 5.86 -5.76
N MET A 16 17.05 6.32 -6.98
CA MET A 16 17.52 5.45 -8.06
C MET A 16 18.86 4.78 -7.72
N ALA A 17 19.77 5.50 -7.05
CA ALA A 17 21.02 4.92 -6.56
C ALA A 17 20.78 3.80 -5.53
N LYS A 18 19.83 3.99 -4.59
CA LYS A 18 19.42 2.96 -3.62
C LYS A 18 18.81 1.74 -4.31
N ILE A 19 17.90 1.96 -5.28
CA ILE A 19 17.25 0.90 -6.06
C ILE A 19 18.26 0.08 -6.86
N GLY A 20 19.29 0.73 -7.41
CA GLY A 20 20.37 0.07 -8.16
C GLY A 20 21.15 -0.97 -7.35
N GLN A 21 21.17 -0.85 -6.02
CA GLN A 21 21.87 -1.78 -5.13
C GLN A 21 21.05 -3.04 -4.78
N LEU A 22 19.77 -3.09 -5.14
CA LEU A 22 18.91 -4.25 -4.89
C LEU A 22 19.32 -5.39 -5.83
N ASN A 23 19.83 -6.48 -5.27
CA ASN A 23 20.39 -7.59 -6.06
C ASN A 23 19.74 -8.95 -5.78
N THR A 24 18.75 -9.01 -4.90
CA THR A 24 17.97 -10.22 -4.59
C THR A 24 16.52 -9.83 -4.36
N LEU A 25 15.59 -10.72 -4.70
CA LEU A 25 14.16 -10.52 -4.55
C LEU A 25 13.78 -10.23 -3.10
N SER A 26 14.35 -10.98 -2.15
CA SER A 26 14.10 -10.75 -0.72
C SER A 26 14.45 -9.33 -0.26
N LYS A 27 15.62 -8.80 -0.67
CA LYS A 27 16.00 -7.42 -0.35
C LYS A 27 15.07 -6.41 -1.01
N GLY A 28 14.72 -6.63 -2.28
CA GLY A 28 13.80 -5.75 -3.00
C GLY A 28 12.41 -5.72 -2.36
N ALA A 29 11.89 -6.88 -1.96
CA ALA A 29 10.61 -7.02 -1.27
C ALA A 29 10.60 -6.28 0.06
N ALA A 30 11.60 -6.51 0.91
CA ALA A 30 11.73 -5.82 2.20
C ALA A 30 11.85 -4.30 2.01
N PHE A 31 12.62 -3.85 1.02
CA PHE A 31 12.77 -2.43 0.68
C PHE A 31 11.45 -1.81 0.24
N LEU A 32 10.66 -2.49 -0.61
CA LEU A 32 9.35 -2.01 -1.07
C LEU A 32 8.33 -1.94 0.06
N THR A 33 8.25 -2.96 0.91
CA THR A 33 7.34 -2.96 2.07
C THR A 33 7.69 -1.83 3.05
N ASP A 34 8.97 -1.64 3.35
CA ASP A 34 9.43 -0.54 4.20
C ASP A 34 9.12 0.83 3.59
N PHE A 35 9.38 0.99 2.29
CA PHE A 35 9.06 2.21 1.55
C PHE A 35 7.58 2.58 1.65
N ARG A 36 6.70 1.60 1.42
CA ARG A 36 5.25 1.80 1.45
C ARG A 36 4.77 2.22 2.84
N LYS A 37 5.27 1.59 3.90
CA LYS A 37 4.96 1.95 5.30
C LYS A 37 5.39 3.37 5.65
N LYS A 38 6.58 3.77 5.20
CA LYS A 38 7.15 5.08 5.55
C LYS A 38 6.51 6.25 4.81
N HIS A 39 6.14 6.07 3.54
CA HIS A 39 5.87 7.19 2.65
C HIS A 39 4.49 7.20 1.99
N THR A 40 3.71 6.12 2.09
CA THR A 40 2.43 5.99 1.36
C THR A 40 1.22 5.96 2.29
N THR A 41 0.08 6.37 1.76
CA THR A 41 -1.23 6.42 2.45
C THR A 41 -1.32 7.46 3.57
N PRO A 42 -2.53 7.74 4.12
CA PRO A 42 -2.66 8.60 5.30
C PRO A 42 -1.98 8.04 6.56
N LEU A 43 -1.62 6.75 6.60
CA LEU A 43 -0.97 6.09 7.73
C LEU A 43 0.57 6.10 7.64
N ARG A 44 1.13 6.81 6.67
CA ARG A 44 2.59 6.94 6.48
C ARG A 44 3.29 7.50 7.71
N GLU A 45 4.52 7.08 7.93
CA GLU A 45 5.36 7.59 9.03
C GLU A 45 5.79 9.05 8.83
N ASN A 46 6.01 9.47 7.58
CA ASN A 46 6.41 10.84 7.25
C ASN A 46 5.89 11.30 5.87
N PHE A 47 5.93 12.61 5.64
CA PHE A 47 5.49 13.27 4.42
C PHE A 47 6.66 13.87 3.62
N ASP A 48 7.90 13.46 3.91
CA ASP A 48 9.11 14.07 3.33
C ASP A 48 9.20 13.87 1.81
N LEU A 49 8.52 12.84 1.30
CA LEU A 49 8.48 12.49 -0.13
C LEU A 49 7.11 12.78 -0.78
N GLU A 50 6.29 13.68 -0.25
CA GLU A 50 4.91 13.91 -0.72
C GLU A 50 4.80 14.09 -2.25
N LEU A 51 5.79 14.76 -2.88
CA LEU A 51 5.78 15.06 -4.31
C LEU A 51 6.49 14.01 -5.18
N ASP A 52 7.13 13.00 -4.58
CA ASP A 52 8.01 12.07 -5.28
C ASP A 52 7.70 10.60 -5.01
N TRP A 53 7.01 10.27 -3.91
CA TRP A 53 6.84 8.88 -3.47
C TRP A 53 6.18 7.99 -4.51
N GLY A 54 5.20 8.49 -5.27
CA GLY A 54 4.50 7.69 -6.28
C GLY A 54 5.38 7.28 -7.46
N TRP A 55 6.32 8.15 -7.85
CA TRP A 55 7.30 7.82 -8.88
C TRP A 55 8.36 6.86 -8.35
N ILE A 56 8.83 7.10 -7.12
CA ILE A 56 9.83 6.24 -6.47
C ILE A 56 9.27 4.83 -6.23
N GLU A 57 8.03 4.71 -5.73
CA GLU A 57 7.35 3.41 -5.55
C GLU A 57 7.37 2.62 -6.86
N CYS A 58 6.95 3.24 -7.97
CA CYS A 58 6.94 2.63 -9.29
C CYS A 58 8.33 2.10 -9.71
N LYS A 59 9.41 2.85 -9.43
CA LYS A 59 10.79 2.40 -9.75
C LYS A 59 11.26 1.24 -8.86
N ILE A 60 10.82 1.20 -7.62
CA ILE A 60 11.06 0.04 -6.76
C ILE A 60 10.26 -1.17 -7.28
N GLU A 61 9.00 -0.98 -7.66
CA GLU A 61 8.13 -2.02 -8.23
C GLU A 61 8.72 -2.63 -9.51
N GLU A 62 9.21 -1.81 -10.45
CA GLU A 62 9.91 -2.28 -11.65
C GLU A 62 11.10 -3.19 -11.28
N LYS A 63 11.92 -2.76 -10.31
CA LYS A 63 13.09 -3.53 -9.87
C LYS A 63 12.70 -4.85 -9.21
N VAL A 64 11.69 -4.85 -8.34
CA VAL A 64 11.19 -6.06 -7.67
C VAL A 64 10.56 -7.02 -8.67
N ALA A 65 9.81 -6.53 -9.65
CA ALA A 65 9.22 -7.36 -10.70
C ALA A 65 10.31 -8.07 -11.53
N MET A 66 11.39 -7.37 -11.89
CA MET A 66 12.53 -7.96 -12.60
C MET A 66 13.24 -9.03 -11.77
N LEU A 67 13.45 -8.78 -10.47
CA LEU A 67 14.03 -9.77 -9.55
C LEU A 67 13.11 -10.99 -9.38
N LYS A 68 11.79 -10.76 -9.31
CA LYS A 68 10.79 -11.82 -9.19
C LYS A 68 10.83 -12.76 -10.40
N HIS A 69 10.88 -12.20 -11.60
CA HIS A 69 11.00 -12.96 -12.85
C HIS A 69 12.32 -13.75 -12.93
N ALA A 70 13.41 -13.24 -12.35
CA ALA A 70 14.70 -13.91 -12.37
C ALA A 70 14.81 -15.06 -11.34
N GLU A 71 14.10 -14.97 -10.22
CA GLU A 71 14.26 -15.91 -9.08
C GLU A 71 13.15 -16.94 -8.94
N LEU A 72 11.92 -16.63 -9.37
CA LEU A 72 10.78 -17.54 -9.26
C LEU A 72 10.54 -18.31 -10.57
N ASN A 73 10.12 -19.57 -10.46
CA ASN A 73 9.60 -20.30 -11.61
C ASN A 73 8.15 -19.88 -11.94
N ASP A 74 7.61 -20.32 -13.08
CA ASP A 74 6.27 -19.92 -13.55
C ASP A 74 5.15 -20.21 -12.54
N ASP A 75 5.18 -21.39 -11.91
CA ASP A 75 4.18 -21.78 -10.92
C ASP A 75 4.22 -20.86 -9.69
N GLN A 76 5.41 -20.63 -9.14
CA GLN A 76 5.62 -19.70 -8.03
C GLN A 76 5.27 -18.26 -8.41
N PHE A 77 5.61 -17.84 -9.63
CA PHE A 77 5.35 -16.49 -10.11
C PHE A 77 3.84 -16.18 -10.17
N LEU A 78 3.04 -17.16 -10.58
CA LEU A 78 1.60 -17.06 -10.73
C LEU A 78 0.84 -17.26 -9.42
N ASN A 79 1.32 -18.13 -8.54
CA ASN A 79 0.56 -18.60 -7.38
C ASN A 79 1.06 -18.09 -6.03
N ASN A 80 2.29 -17.57 -5.93
CA ASN A 80 2.88 -17.17 -4.65
C ASN A 80 3.09 -15.65 -4.54
N CYS A 81 2.99 -15.15 -3.32
CA CYS A 81 3.57 -13.88 -2.94
C CYS A 81 5.11 -13.96 -2.99
N VAL A 82 5.77 -12.80 -3.06
CA VAL A 82 7.23 -12.69 -3.09
C VAL A 82 7.91 -13.33 -1.86
N GLY A 83 7.22 -13.45 -0.72
CA GLY A 83 7.69 -14.16 0.47
C GLY A 83 7.53 -15.68 0.44
N GLY A 84 7.07 -16.26 -0.67
CA GLY A 84 6.86 -17.70 -0.86
C GLY A 84 5.52 -18.23 -0.37
N ALA A 85 4.74 -17.44 0.38
CA ALA A 85 3.38 -17.81 0.78
C ALA A 85 2.45 -17.93 -0.43
N ASN A 86 1.51 -18.86 -0.40
CA ASN A 86 0.46 -18.97 -1.41
C ASN A 86 -0.39 -17.69 -1.41
N ALA A 87 -0.59 -17.09 -2.58
CA ALA A 87 -1.28 -15.81 -2.71
C ALA A 87 -2.77 -15.92 -2.39
N GLN A 88 -3.42 -17.02 -2.78
CA GLN A 88 -4.85 -17.22 -2.54
C GLN A 88 -5.13 -17.41 -1.04
N ASP A 89 -4.31 -18.19 -0.34
CA ASP A 89 -4.45 -18.37 1.11
C ASP A 89 -4.37 -17.03 1.87
N ILE A 90 -3.44 -16.15 1.45
CA ILE A 90 -3.33 -14.80 2.03
C ILE A 90 -4.57 -13.95 1.70
N ALA A 91 -5.03 -13.98 0.45
CA ALA A 91 -6.21 -13.23 0.03
C ALA A 91 -7.46 -13.68 0.80
N ASP A 92 -7.71 -14.99 0.88
CA ASP A 92 -8.85 -15.59 1.58
C ASP A 92 -8.83 -15.22 3.07
N ALA A 93 -7.66 -15.29 3.71
CA ALA A 93 -7.52 -14.91 5.12
C ALA A 93 -7.83 -13.42 5.37
N VAL A 94 -7.41 -12.53 4.46
CA VAL A 94 -7.67 -11.08 4.61
C VAL A 94 -9.13 -10.76 4.31
N VAL A 95 -9.73 -11.39 3.30
CA VAL A 95 -11.16 -11.24 2.97
C VAL A 95 -12.02 -11.71 4.14
N ALA A 96 -11.74 -12.89 4.71
CA ALA A 96 -12.48 -13.39 5.87
C ALA A 96 -12.42 -12.44 7.08
N ARG A 97 -11.26 -11.80 7.32
CA ARG A 97 -11.12 -10.78 8.36
C ARG A 97 -11.94 -9.53 8.06
N MET A 98 -12.00 -9.10 6.80
CA MET A 98 -12.79 -7.95 6.37
C MET A 98 -14.29 -8.22 6.50
N ASP A 99 -14.75 -9.42 6.13
CA ASP A 99 -16.16 -9.81 6.27
C ASP A 99 -16.62 -9.78 7.72
N ALA A 100 -15.73 -10.13 8.64
CA ALA A 100 -15.96 -10.06 10.08
C ALA A 100 -15.92 -8.63 10.67
N CYS A 101 -15.44 -7.63 9.93
CA CYS A 101 -15.42 -6.25 10.42
C CYS A 101 -16.85 -5.70 10.55
N THR A 102 -17.14 -5.15 11.74
CA THR A 102 -18.35 -4.38 12.02
C THR A 102 -18.09 -2.88 12.13
N ASP A 103 -16.82 -2.49 12.24
CA ASP A 103 -16.38 -1.09 12.36
C ASP A 103 -15.68 -0.61 11.10
N LYS A 104 -16.03 0.60 10.65
CA LYS A 104 -15.48 1.23 9.44
C LYS A 104 -14.02 1.64 9.60
N TYR A 105 -13.55 1.92 10.83
CA TYR A 105 -12.15 2.29 11.09
C TYR A 105 -11.22 1.07 11.18
N GLU A 106 -11.72 -0.06 11.67
CA GLU A 106 -11.00 -1.33 11.55
C GLU A 106 -10.89 -1.76 10.09
N ALA A 107 -12.00 -1.74 9.36
CA ALA A 107 -12.06 -2.11 7.95
C ALA A 107 -11.12 -1.24 7.08
N GLU A 108 -11.11 0.09 7.27
CA GLU A 108 -10.21 0.96 6.49
C GLU A 108 -8.74 0.63 6.75
N ARG A 109 -8.37 0.33 8.01
CA ARG A 109 -6.99 0.03 8.38
C ARG A 109 -6.56 -1.32 7.81
N LEU A 110 -7.45 -2.30 7.83
CA LEU A 110 -7.22 -3.60 7.22
C LEU A 110 -6.97 -3.45 5.70
N HIS A 111 -7.83 -2.71 5.00
CA HIS A 111 -7.70 -2.50 3.55
C HIS A 111 -6.43 -1.73 3.19
N ILE A 112 -6.11 -0.67 3.93
CA ILE A 112 -4.87 0.10 3.74
C ILE A 112 -3.65 -0.80 3.94
N ASN A 113 -3.60 -1.57 5.02
CA ASN A 113 -2.48 -2.46 5.31
C ASN A 113 -2.32 -3.56 4.26
N PHE A 114 -3.43 -4.15 3.79
CA PHE A 114 -3.39 -5.12 2.70
C PHE A 114 -2.71 -4.54 1.45
N ARG A 115 -3.07 -3.31 1.06
CA ARG A 115 -2.46 -2.65 -0.10
C ARG A 115 -0.99 -2.31 0.15
N THR A 116 -0.64 -1.85 1.34
CA THR A 116 0.75 -1.56 1.72
C THR A 116 1.64 -2.81 1.64
N ASP A 117 1.14 -3.95 2.12
CA ASP A 117 1.93 -5.17 2.21
C ASP A 117 1.92 -6.00 0.90
N TYR A 118 0.80 -6.01 0.16
CA TYR A 118 0.57 -6.95 -0.94
C TYR A 118 0.36 -6.34 -2.33
N LYS A 119 0.32 -5.01 -2.49
CA LYS A 119 0.23 -4.40 -3.83
C LYS A 119 1.32 -4.99 -4.76
N PRO A 120 1.00 -5.34 -6.02
CA PRO A 120 1.96 -5.86 -6.98
C PRO A 120 3.25 -5.01 -7.01
N PRO A 121 4.44 -5.60 -7.20
CA PRO A 121 4.68 -7.01 -7.57
C PRO A 121 4.72 -8.00 -6.38
N MET A 122 4.30 -7.61 -5.17
CA MET A 122 4.36 -8.47 -3.97
C MET A 122 3.42 -9.68 -4.04
N MET A 123 2.19 -9.47 -4.51
CA MET A 123 1.19 -10.50 -4.80
C MET A 123 0.92 -10.55 -6.32
N PRO A 124 0.60 -11.74 -6.89
CA PRO A 124 0.11 -11.83 -8.26
C PRO A 124 -1.10 -10.93 -8.50
N THR A 125 -1.09 -10.18 -9.60
CA THR A 125 -2.07 -9.12 -9.87
C THR A 125 -3.51 -9.63 -9.87
N ASN A 126 -3.77 -10.82 -10.44
CA ASN A 126 -5.13 -11.37 -10.50
C ASN A 126 -5.71 -11.62 -9.09
N VAL A 127 -4.90 -12.20 -8.20
CA VAL A 127 -5.30 -12.47 -6.81
C VAL A 127 -5.46 -11.15 -6.05
N PHE A 128 -4.51 -10.23 -6.20
CA PHE A 128 -4.56 -8.93 -5.53
C PHE A 128 -5.81 -8.13 -5.92
N MET A 129 -6.12 -8.03 -7.21
CA MET A 129 -7.25 -7.24 -7.70
C MET A 129 -8.59 -7.84 -7.28
N ASP A 130 -8.71 -9.17 -7.22
CA ASP A 130 -9.94 -9.80 -6.75
C ASP A 130 -10.15 -9.59 -5.24
N ALA A 131 -9.08 -9.72 -4.45
CA ALA A 131 -9.12 -9.37 -3.03
C ALA A 131 -9.45 -7.88 -2.82
N ASP A 132 -8.76 -6.96 -3.51
CA ASP A 132 -8.99 -5.50 -3.40
C ASP A 132 -10.44 -5.11 -3.76
N ARG A 133 -11.04 -5.80 -4.74
CA ARG A 133 -12.47 -5.65 -5.08
C ARG A 133 -13.39 -6.03 -3.92
N LEU A 134 -13.15 -7.18 -3.29
CA LEU A 134 -13.95 -7.65 -2.15
C LEU A 134 -13.78 -6.73 -0.93
N LEU A 135 -12.53 -6.39 -0.60
CA LEU A 135 -12.21 -5.48 0.51
C LEU A 135 -12.85 -4.10 0.32
N GLY A 136 -12.75 -3.55 -0.89
CA GLY A 136 -13.35 -2.25 -1.22
C GLY A 136 -14.88 -2.27 -1.11
N THR A 137 -15.53 -3.36 -1.52
CA THR A 137 -16.99 -3.53 -1.43
C THR A 137 -17.45 -3.43 0.02
N LYS A 138 -16.89 -4.25 0.91
CA LYS A 138 -17.24 -4.25 2.34
C LYS A 138 -16.93 -2.92 3.02
N LEU A 139 -15.79 -2.30 2.69
CA LEU A 139 -15.43 -0.99 3.24
C LEU A 139 -16.45 0.09 2.86
N MET A 140 -16.91 0.09 1.61
CA MET A 140 -17.93 1.04 1.15
C MET A 140 -19.27 0.81 1.84
N GLU A 141 -19.70 -0.44 2.02
CA GLU A 141 -20.93 -0.77 2.76
C GLU A 141 -20.90 -0.23 4.20
N LEU A 142 -19.79 -0.47 4.92
CA LEU A 142 -19.62 0.00 6.29
C LEU A 142 -19.53 1.53 6.40
N ARG A 143 -18.85 2.19 5.45
CA ARG A 143 -18.71 3.64 5.50
C ARG A 143 -19.98 4.38 5.10
N ASN A 144 -20.72 3.86 4.12
CA ASN A 144 -21.85 4.58 3.54
C ASN A 144 -23.17 4.38 4.30
N THR A 145 -23.23 3.40 5.20
CA THR A 145 -24.36 3.25 6.13
C THR A 145 -24.41 4.45 7.07
N ASP A 146 -25.54 5.13 7.13
CA ASP A 146 -25.78 6.31 7.97
C ASP A 146 -24.69 7.41 7.84
N TYR A 147 -24.17 7.59 6.62
CA TYR A 147 -23.01 8.45 6.35
C TYR A 147 -23.11 9.87 6.93
N TYR A 148 -24.31 10.45 6.95
CA TYR A 148 -24.57 11.81 7.43
C TYR A 148 -25.11 11.88 8.86
N ALA A 149 -25.25 10.75 9.56
CA ALA A 149 -25.81 10.73 10.91
C ALA A 149 -24.87 11.38 11.94
N MET A 150 -23.56 11.31 11.71
CA MET A 150 -22.54 11.86 12.61
C MET A 150 -22.24 13.33 12.30
N PRO A 151 -22.36 14.26 13.28
CA PRO A 151 -21.92 15.64 13.14
C PRO A 151 -20.43 15.75 12.84
N LEU A 152 -20.04 16.83 12.15
CA LEU A 152 -18.63 17.06 11.78
C LEU A 152 -17.72 17.20 13.02
N GLU A 153 -18.23 17.75 14.11
CA GLU A 153 -17.52 17.92 15.38
C GLU A 153 -17.11 16.59 15.99
N GLU A 154 -17.98 15.57 15.88
CA GLU A 154 -17.73 14.22 16.38
C GLU A 154 -16.81 13.46 15.42
N LEU A 155 -17.06 13.57 14.11
CA LEU A 155 -16.22 12.94 13.09
C LEU A 155 -14.76 13.42 13.15
N ARG A 156 -14.53 14.71 13.43
CA ARG A 156 -13.18 15.27 13.65
C ARG A 156 -12.47 14.59 14.83
N LYS A 157 -13.21 14.29 15.92
CA LYS A 157 -12.66 13.60 17.09
C LYS A 157 -12.37 12.13 16.79
N GLU A 158 -13.30 11.42 16.14
CA GLU A 158 -13.09 10.02 15.77
C GLU A 158 -11.93 9.83 14.80
N ARG A 159 -11.81 10.71 13.79
CA ARG A 159 -10.66 10.71 12.87
C ARG A 159 -9.34 11.12 13.56
N GLY A 160 -9.41 11.81 14.70
CA GLY A 160 -8.24 12.24 15.46
C GLY A 160 -7.49 13.43 14.86
N VAL A 161 -8.17 14.33 14.14
CA VAL A 161 -7.51 15.49 13.52
C VAL A 161 -7.16 16.56 14.54
N LYS A 162 -6.01 17.23 14.35
CA LYS A 162 -5.72 18.51 15.00
C LYS A 162 -6.36 19.63 14.20
N VAL A 163 -7.45 20.21 14.71
CA VAL A 163 -8.11 21.35 14.07
C VAL A 163 -7.22 22.58 14.19
N ILE A 164 -6.82 23.16 13.05
CA ILE A 164 -5.95 24.35 13.00
C ILE A 164 -6.77 25.64 13.01
N THR A 165 -7.84 25.70 12.21
CA THR A 165 -8.76 26.84 12.14
C THR A 165 -10.15 26.36 11.74
N ILE A 166 -11.18 27.06 12.20
CA ILE A 166 -12.56 26.96 11.72
C ILE A 166 -12.96 28.40 11.38
N GLN A 167 -13.32 28.62 10.11
CA GLN A 167 -13.72 29.94 9.60
C GLN A 167 -15.15 30.28 9.99
#